data_AF-A0A1J3IAS8-F1
#
_entry.id   AF-A0A1J3IAS8-F1
#
_cell.length_a   1.000
_cell.length_b   1.000
_cell.length_c   1.000
_cell.angle_alpha   90.00
_cell.angle_beta   90.00
_cell.angle_gamma   90.00
#
_symmetry.space_group_name_H-M   'P 1'
#
loop_
_entity.id
_entity.type
_entity.pdbx_description
1 polymer ?
#
loop_
_entity_poly.entity_id
_entity_poly.type
_entity_poly.pdbx_seq_one_letter_code
_entity_poly.pdbx_strand_id
1 'polypeptide(L)'
;VDFSETLTRDCFEKLNNDLFKKTLVQVRLALKDAGLKKMQIDDIILIGGSTRIPKVQEMLKKCFGGADLIRCEETEPDEVVAYGAAALGLL
;
A
#
# COMPACT_ATOMS: atom_id res chain seq x y z
N VAL A 1 -8.04 -22.42 30.66
CA VAL A 1 -8.20 -20.97 30.91
C VAL A 1 -8.42 -20.38 29.54
N ASP A 2 -9.62 -19.89 29.28
CA ASP A 2 -9.99 -19.39 27.96
C ASP A 2 -9.76 -17.87 27.92
N PHE A 3 -9.15 -17.39 26.85
CA PHE A 3 -8.85 -15.97 26.64
C PHE A 3 -9.77 -15.40 25.56
N SER A 4 -10.50 -14.35 25.90
CA SER A 4 -11.44 -13.66 25.02
C SER A 4 -11.30 -12.15 25.22
N GLU A 5 -10.81 -11.44 24.21
CA GLU A 5 -10.64 -9.99 24.19
C GLU A 5 -11.07 -9.44 22.83
N THR A 6 -11.50 -8.16 22.80
CA THR A 6 -11.90 -7.50 21.56
C THR A 6 -10.83 -6.52 21.10
N LEU A 7 -10.31 -6.72 19.88
CA LEU A 7 -9.38 -5.80 19.25
C LEU A 7 -10.12 -4.81 18.34
N THR A 8 -10.15 -3.54 18.73
CA THR A 8 -10.72 -2.48 17.89
C THR A 8 -9.72 -2.05 16.81
N ARG A 9 -10.24 -1.52 15.70
CA ARG A 9 -9.41 -0.96 14.61
C ARG A 9 -8.47 0.12 15.13
N ASP A 10 -8.95 1.02 15.97
CA ASP A 10 -8.13 2.10 16.53
C ASP A 10 -6.96 1.56 17.36
N CYS A 11 -7.19 0.48 18.11
CA CYS A 11 -6.12 -0.19 18.86
C CYS A 11 -5.10 -0.81 17.90
N PHE A 12 -5.55 -1.54 16.88
CA PHE A 12 -4.70 -2.10 15.83
C PHE A 12 -3.86 -1.02 15.12
N GLU A 13 -4.48 0.10 14.75
CA GLU A 13 -3.79 1.20 14.08
C GLU A 13 -2.78 1.90 14.98
N LYS A 14 -3.09 2.05 16.28
CA LYS A 14 -2.15 2.60 17.26
C LYS A 14 -0.95 1.68 17.45
N LEU A 15 -1.18 0.37 17.58
CA LEU A 15 -0.13 -0.63 17.77
C LEU A 15 0.84 -0.69 16.58
N ASN A 16 0.35 -0.46 15.36
CA ASN A 16 1.15 -0.56 14.12
C ASN A 16 1.57 0.79 13.53
N ASN A 17 1.37 1.90 14.25
CA ASN A 17 1.57 3.25 13.72
C ASN A 17 3.02 3.50 13.26
N ASP A 18 4.00 2.99 14.01
CA ASP A 18 5.41 3.12 13.65
C ASP A 18 5.74 2.34 12.37
N LEU A 19 5.18 1.13 12.21
CA LEU A 19 5.34 0.31 11.02
C LEU A 19 4.74 1.00 9.78
N PHE A 20 3.53 1.54 9.91
CA PHE A 20 2.89 2.28 8.81
C PHE A 20 3.67 3.53 8.42
N LYS A 21 4.35 4.20 9.36
CA LYS A 21 5.21 5.35 9.04
C LYS A 21 6.50 4.94 8.33
N LYS A 22 7.07 3.78 8.67
CA LYS A 22 8.28 3.26 8.02
C LYS A 22 8.04 2.97 6.53
N THR A 23 6.85 2.56 6.12
CA THR A 23 6.55 2.34 4.69
C THR A 23 6.61 3.64 3.89
N LEU A 24 6.15 4.77 4.44
CA LEU A 24 6.28 6.08 3.78
C LEU A 24 7.72 6.56 3.63
N VAL A 25 8.64 6.11 4.49
CA VAL A 25 10.07 6.40 4.32
C VAL A 25 10.59 5.76 3.05
N GLN A 26 10.22 4.50 2.78
CA GLN A 26 10.64 3.78 1.57
C GLN A 26 10.11 4.44 0.29
N VAL A 27 8.85 4.90 0.30
CA VAL A 27 8.27 5.65 -0.83
C VAL A 27 9.09 6.90 -1.15
N ARG A 28 9.50 7.67 -0.12
CA ARG A 28 10.33 8.87 -0.32
C ARG A 28 11.73 8.56 -0.84
N LEU A 29 12.32 7.44 -0.40
CA LEU A 29 13.61 6.98 -0.91
C LEU A 29 13.50 6.60 -2.39
N ALA A 30 12.49 5.81 -2.77
CA ALA A 30 12.25 5.44 -4.17
C ALA A 30 12.06 6.67 -5.08
N LEU A 31 11.30 7.68 -4.63
CA LEU A 31 11.14 8.94 -5.37
C LEU A 31 12.46 9.69 -5.51
N LYS A 32 13.26 9.73 -4.44
CA LYS A 32 14.58 10.38 -4.45
C LYS A 32 15.53 9.68 -5.42
N ASP A 33 15.57 8.36 -5.40
CA ASP A 33 16.45 7.55 -6.25
C ASP A 33 16.04 7.66 -7.73
N ALA A 34 14.73 7.78 -8.00
CA ALA A 34 14.21 8.06 -9.34
C ALA A 34 14.38 9.53 -9.78
N GLY A 35 14.76 10.44 -8.88
CA GLY A 35 14.84 11.88 -9.16
C GLY A 35 13.48 12.54 -9.43
N LEU A 36 12.38 11.91 -9.02
CA LEU A 36 11.02 12.38 -9.29
C LEU A 36 10.40 13.06 -8.07
N LYS A 37 9.61 14.10 -8.32
CA LYS A 37 8.73 14.69 -7.32
C LYS A 37 7.43 13.90 -7.26
N LYS A 38 6.79 13.88 -6.08
CA LYS A 38 5.49 13.24 -5.86
C LYS A 38 4.38 13.67 -6.84
N MET A 39 4.45 14.88 -7.40
CA MET A 39 3.46 15.40 -8.37
C MET A 39 3.68 14.91 -9.80
N GLN A 40 4.82 14.26 -10.06
CA GLN A 40 5.17 13.68 -11.36
C GLN A 40 4.80 12.19 -11.43
N ILE A 41 4.05 11.69 -10.44
CA ILE A 41 3.55 10.31 -10.43
C ILE A 41 2.11 10.38 -10.94
N ASP A 42 1.87 9.76 -12.08
CA ASP A 42 0.57 9.76 -12.74
C ASP A 42 -0.38 8.76 -12.05
N ASP A 43 0.10 7.53 -11.83
CA ASP A 43 -0.69 6.43 -11.31
C ASP A 43 -0.05 5.78 -10.08
N ILE A 44 -0.89 5.42 -9.11
CA ILE A 44 -0.48 4.70 -7.90
C ILE A 44 -1.28 3.41 -7.80
N ILE A 45 -0.59 2.29 -8.06
CA ILE A 45 -1.19 0.95 -8.02
C ILE A 45 -0.87 0.30 -6.67
N LEU A 46 -1.90 -0.20 -5.98
CA LEU A 46 -1.75 -0.92 -4.71
C LEU A 46 -1.70 -2.44 -4.94
N ILE A 47 -0.55 -3.05 -4.59
CA ILE A 47 -0.32 -4.49 -4.74
C ILE A 47 -0.03 -5.12 -3.38
N GLY A 48 -0.58 -6.32 -3.13
CA GLY A 48 -0.42 -7.10 -1.92
C GLY A 48 -1.50 -6.87 -0.85
N GLY A 49 -1.89 -7.94 -0.16
CA GLY A 49 -3.00 -7.94 0.81
C GLY A 49 -2.95 -6.87 1.91
N SER A 50 -1.77 -6.50 2.42
CA SER A 50 -1.64 -5.47 3.46
C SER A 50 -2.03 -4.06 2.98
N THR A 51 -2.08 -3.81 1.68
CA THR A 51 -2.58 -2.54 1.13
C THR A 51 -4.10 -2.37 1.26
N ARG A 52 -4.82 -3.42 1.70
CA ARG A 52 -6.24 -3.35 2.03
C ARG A 52 -6.52 -2.63 3.35
N ILE A 53 -5.49 -2.39 4.17
CA ILE A 53 -5.64 -1.67 5.45
C ILE A 53 -6.03 -0.21 5.15
N PRO A 54 -7.20 0.28 5.63
CA PRO A 54 -7.68 1.63 5.34
C PRO A 54 -6.69 2.72 5.75
N LYS A 55 -5.98 2.54 6.87
CA LYS A 55 -4.99 3.49 7.36
C LYS A 55 -3.83 3.70 6.40
N VAL A 56 -3.34 2.62 5.80
CA VAL A 56 -2.23 2.67 4.83
C VAL A 56 -2.65 3.46 3.60
N GLN A 57 -3.88 3.23 3.12
CA GLN A 57 -4.43 3.95 1.96
C GLN A 57 -4.61 5.44 2.24
N GLU A 58 -5.15 5.78 3.41
CA GLU A 58 -5.29 7.18 3.85
C GLU A 58 -3.93 7.88 3.89
N MET A 59 -2.91 7.22 4.44
CA MET A 59 -1.55 7.75 4.53
C MET A 59 -0.91 7.95 3.15
N LEU A 60 -1.10 7.01 2.23
CA LEU A 60 -0.60 7.11 0.85
C LEU A 60 -1.33 8.23 0.09
N LYS A 61 -2.66 8.30 0.15
CA LYS A 61 -3.43 9.42 -0.45
C LYS A 61 -2.91 10.76 0.05
N LYS A 62 -2.71 10.91 1.36
CA LYS A 62 -2.14 12.14 1.96
C LYS A 62 -0.73 12.42 1.46
N CYS A 63 0.11 11.41 1.30
CA CYS A 63 1.49 11.55 0.81
C CYS A 63 1.52 12.13 -0.62
N PHE A 64 0.62 11.66 -1.48
CA PHE A 64 0.51 12.04 -2.89
C PHE A 64 -0.53 13.13 -3.17
N GLY A 65 -0.99 13.84 -2.13
CA GLY A 65 -1.84 15.03 -2.32
C GLY A 65 -3.29 14.75 -2.75
N GLY A 66 -3.81 13.57 -2.42
CA GLY A 66 -5.17 13.16 -2.75
C GLY A 66 -5.31 12.43 -4.09
N ALA A 67 -4.19 12.04 -4.71
CA ALA A 67 -4.19 11.21 -5.90
C ALA A 67 -5.04 9.93 -5.72
N ASP A 68 -5.70 9.53 -6.80
CA ASP A 68 -6.48 8.31 -6.82
C ASP A 68 -5.56 7.09 -6.69
N LEU A 69 -5.96 6.19 -5.79
CA LEU A 69 -5.25 4.93 -5.60
C LEU A 69 -5.98 3.89 -6.43
N ILE A 70 -5.30 3.38 -7.46
CA ILE A 70 -5.82 2.33 -8.30
C ILE A 70 -5.73 1.02 -7.53
N ARG A 71 -6.89 0.41 -7.33
CA ARG A 71 -7.02 -0.94 -6.81
C ARG A 71 -7.36 -1.83 -8.01
N CYS A 72 -6.68 -2.96 -8.11
CA CYS A 72 -7.20 -4.04 -8.93
C CYS A 72 -8.44 -4.59 -8.19
N GLU A 73 -9.63 -4.10 -8.55
CA GLU A 73 -10.89 -4.57 -7.95
C GLU A 73 -11.33 -5.91 -8.56
N GLU A 74 -10.91 -6.21 -9.78
CA GLU A 74 -11.31 -7.41 -10.54
C GLU A 74 -10.32 -8.58 -10.47
N THR A 75 -9.15 -8.38 -9.86
CA THR A 75 -8.11 -9.40 -9.69
C THR A 75 -7.60 -9.35 -8.26
N GLU A 76 -7.41 -10.50 -7.61
CA GLU A 76 -6.81 -10.50 -6.29
C GLU A 76 -5.43 -9.80 -6.38
N PRO A 77 -5.14 -8.77 -5.56
CA PRO A 77 -3.86 -8.06 -5.60
C PRO A 77 -2.64 -8.98 -5.40
N ASP A 78 -2.86 -10.18 -4.88
CA ASP A 78 -1.85 -11.23 -4.73
C ASP A 78 -1.61 -12.02 -6.06
N GLU A 79 -2.56 -11.97 -7.00
CA GLU A 79 -2.50 -12.58 -8.34
C GLU A 79 -1.97 -11.60 -9.41
N VAL A 80 -2.05 -10.28 -9.18
CA VAL A 80 -1.59 -9.25 -10.15
C VAL A 80 -0.11 -9.43 -10.49
N VAL A 81 0.71 -9.80 -9.50
CA VAL A 81 2.13 -10.10 -9.71
C VAL A 81 2.32 -11.34 -10.59
N ALA A 82 1.52 -12.39 -10.36
CA ALA A 82 1.57 -13.62 -11.14
C ALA A 82 1.11 -13.37 -12.59
N TYR A 83 0.07 -12.55 -12.79
CA TYR A 83 -0.40 -12.15 -14.11
C TYR A 83 0.68 -11.39 -14.89
N GLY A 84 1.31 -10.40 -14.26
CA GLY A 84 2.41 -9.65 -14.87
C GLY A 84 3.62 -10.55 -15.20
N ALA A 85 3.98 -11.46 -14.31
CA ALA A 85 5.06 -12.42 -14.54
C ALA A 85 4.74 -13.40 -15.66
N ALA A 86 3.51 -13.91 -15.73
CA ALA A 86 3.07 -14.82 -16.80
C ALA A 86 3.07 -14.13 -18.16
N ALA A 87 2.60 -12.88 -18.23
CA ALA A 87 2.65 -12.08 -19.46
C ALA A 87 4.09 -11.81 -19.92
N LEU A 88 5.01 -11.50 -18.99
CA LEU A 88 6.43 -11.32 -19.30
C LEU A 88 7.10 -12.62 -19.76
N GLY A 89 6.76 -13.76 -19.15
CA GLY A 89 7.32 -15.06 -19.51
C GLY A 89 6.77 -15.67 -20.81
N LEU A 90 5.69 -15.12 -21.35
CA LEU A 90 5.12 -15.48 -22.66
C LEU A 90 5.78 -14.72 -23.83
N LEU A 91 6.52 -13.64 -23.55
CA LEU A 91 7.34 -12.89 -24.51
C LEU A 91 8.75 -13.49 -24.61
#